data_AF-A0A7C4RWZ3-F1
#
_entry.id   AF-A0A7C4RWZ3-F1
#
_cell.length_a   1.000
_cell.length_b   1.000
_cell.length_c   1.000
_cell.angle_alpha   90.00
_cell.angle_beta   90.00
_cell.angle_gamma   90.00
#
_symmetry.space_group_name_H-M   'P 1'
#
loop_
_entity.id
_entity.type
_entity.pdbx_description
1 polymer ?
#
loop_
_entity_poly.entity_id
_entity_poly.type
_entity_poly.pdbx_seq_one_letter_code
_entity_poly.pdbx_strand_id
1 'polypeptide(L)'
;MTAIFVIFLIAFLIPLLIIVIHTVKLFGIDMRSLIPIFVFFVFASSFVQIIRARLKRSKEEVGEESQPTYRSTHRSDREVRKSKEPENASEDEFELYKAFSLLNATPNMTYTQVSQRYYELVKKITQLNIDEEERSRKLKELEEAFEKVSKYYSERM
;
A
#
# COMPACT_ATOMS: atom_id res chain seq x y z
N MET A 1 -13.34 -20.31 31.94
CA MET A 1 -13.40 -19.13 31.03
C MET A 1 -13.97 -19.46 29.65
N THR A 2 -13.76 -20.66 29.11
CA THR A 2 -14.28 -21.09 27.79
C THR A 2 -15.81 -21.17 27.71
N ALA A 3 -16.48 -21.75 28.71
CA ALA A 3 -17.95 -21.90 28.70
C ALA A 3 -18.70 -20.56 28.70
N ILE A 4 -18.22 -19.58 29.48
CA ILE A 4 -18.81 -18.24 29.54
C ILE A 4 -18.65 -17.54 28.19
N PHE A 5 -17.46 -17.63 27.59
CA PHE A 5 -17.20 -17.06 26.27
C PHE A 5 -18.11 -17.67 25.19
N VAL A 6 -18.34 -18.99 25.23
CA VAL A 6 -19.26 -19.67 24.31
C VAL A 6 -20.70 -19.19 24.47
N ILE A 7 -21.16 -18.98 25.71
CA ILE A 7 -22.51 -18.45 25.97
C ILE A 7 -22.64 -17.02 25.44
N PHE A 8 -21.64 -16.16 25.66
CA PHE A 8 -21.62 -14.80 25.10
C PHE A 8 -21.58 -14.81 23.57
N LEU A 9 -20.82 -15.72 22.97
CA LEU A 9 -20.75 -15.87 21.52
C LEU A 9 -22.11 -16.29 20.93
N ILE A 10 -22.77 -17.27 21.54
CA ILE A 10 -24.11 -17.73 21.12
C ILE A 10 -25.15 -16.63 21.32
N ALA A 11 -25.12 -15.94 22.47
CA ALA A 11 -26.03 -14.83 22.76
C ALA A 11 -25.91 -13.67 21.76
N PHE A 12 -24.71 -13.47 21.19
CA PHE A 12 -24.49 -12.48 20.13
C PHE A 12 -24.84 -13.00 18.73
N LEU A 13 -24.66 -14.30 18.48
CA LEU A 13 -24.91 -14.90 17.17
C LEU A 13 -26.41 -15.01 16.83
N ILE A 14 -27.24 -15.36 17.82
CA ILE A 14 -28.69 -15.54 17.64
C ILE A 14 -29.39 -14.27 17.11
N PRO A 15 -29.25 -13.08 17.73
CA PRO A 15 -29.90 -11.87 17.22
C PRO A 15 -29.39 -11.48 15.83
N LEU A 16 -28.10 -11.70 15.55
CA LEU A 16 -27.54 -11.48 14.22
C LEU A 16 -28.22 -12.35 13.16
N LEU A 17 -28.43 -13.63 13.49
CA LEU A 17 -29.09 -14.60 12.61
C LEU A 17 -30.55 -14.23 12.36
N ILE A 18 -31.25 -13.75 13.38
CA ILE A 18 -32.64 -13.26 13.25
C ILE A 18 -32.69 -12.05 12.31
N ILE A 19 -31.78 -11.09 12.44
CA ILE A 19 -31.70 -9.92 11.55
C ILE A 19 -31.49 -10.35 10.10
N VAL A 20 -30.57 -11.30 9.85
CA VAL A 20 -30.31 -11.82 8.50
C VAL A 20 -31.53 -12.53 7.93
N ILE A 21 -32.22 -13.37 8.70
CA ILE A 21 -33.45 -14.03 8.24
C ILE A 21 -34.53 -12.98 7.94
N HIS A 22 -34.64 -11.94 8.76
CA HIS A 22 -35.67 -10.93 8.60
C HIS A 22 -35.41 -10.05 7.37
N THR A 23 -34.15 -9.68 7.08
CA THR A 23 -33.81 -8.93 5.87
C THR A 23 -34.05 -9.77 4.61
N VAL A 24 -33.69 -11.05 4.62
CA VAL A 24 -33.98 -11.96 3.51
C VAL A 24 -35.48 -12.06 3.24
N LYS A 25 -36.30 -12.16 4.29
CA LYS A 25 -37.76 -12.22 4.19
C LYS A 25 -38.39 -10.90 3.74
N LEU A 26 -37.86 -9.76 4.20
CA LEU A 26 -38.38 -8.43 3.85
C LEU A 26 -38.12 -8.08 2.37
N PHE A 27 -36.96 -8.48 1.85
CA PHE A 27 -36.54 -8.15 0.50
C PHE A 27 -36.86 -9.25 -0.54
N GLY A 28 -37.48 -10.37 -0.12
CA GLY A 28 -37.82 -11.47 -1.04
C GLY A 28 -36.60 -12.08 -1.72
N ILE A 29 -35.45 -12.06 -1.05
CA ILE A 29 -34.17 -12.50 -1.63
C ILE A 29 -34.10 -14.02 -1.57
N ASP A 30 -33.82 -14.65 -2.70
CA ASP A 30 -33.57 -16.10 -2.74
C ASP A 30 -32.34 -16.47 -1.90
N MET A 31 -32.46 -17.52 -1.09
CA MET A 31 -31.35 -18.04 -0.25
C MET A 31 -30.07 -18.35 -1.06
N ARG A 32 -30.21 -18.62 -2.36
CA ARG A 32 -29.07 -18.83 -3.28
C ARG A 32 -28.26 -17.56 -3.53
N SER A 33 -28.88 -16.38 -3.44
CA SER A 33 -28.24 -15.08 -3.60
C SER A 33 -27.41 -14.68 -2.37
N LEU A 34 -27.62 -15.31 -1.21
CA LEU A 34 -26.82 -15.09 -0.01
C LEU A 34 -25.45 -15.77 -0.06
N ILE A 35 -25.31 -16.84 -0.85
CA ILE A 35 -24.05 -17.59 -1.00
C ILE A 35 -22.90 -16.67 -1.46
N PRO A 36 -23.02 -15.89 -2.55
CA PRO A 36 -21.94 -14.99 -2.96
C PRO A 36 -21.66 -13.88 -1.94
N ILE A 37 -22.69 -13.38 -1.25
CA ILE A 37 -22.54 -12.34 -0.22
C ILE A 37 -21.77 -12.88 0.99
N PHE A 38 -22.07 -14.12 1.41
CA PHE A 38 -21.37 -14.79 2.50
C PHE A 38 -19.90 -15.08 2.13
N VAL A 39 -19.65 -15.58 0.92
CA VAL A 39 -18.28 -15.80 0.41
C VAL A 39 -17.51 -14.47 0.37
N PHE A 40 -18.14 -13.39 -0.12
CA PHE A 40 -17.54 -12.06 -0.12
C PHE A 40 -17.22 -11.57 1.29
N PHE A 41 -18.12 -11.78 2.26
CA PHE A 41 -17.91 -11.39 3.65
C PHE A 41 -16.75 -12.17 4.30
N VAL A 42 -16.66 -13.49 4.07
CA VAL A 42 -15.53 -14.31 4.54
C VAL A 42 -14.21 -13.84 3.91
N PHE A 43 -14.22 -13.55 2.61
CA PHE A 43 -13.05 -13.05 1.89
C PHE A 43 -12.62 -11.66 2.39
N ALA A 44 -13.57 -10.75 2.59
CA ALA A 44 -13.34 -9.42 3.14
C ALA A 44 -12.79 -9.50 4.58
N SER A 45 -13.34 -10.37 5.42
CA SER A 45 -12.85 -10.58 6.78
C SER A 45 -11.41 -11.09 6.81
N SER A 46 -11.03 -11.96 5.87
CA SER A 46 -9.66 -12.45 5.71
C SER A 46 -8.72 -11.34 5.21
N PHE A 47 -9.21 -10.48 4.31
CA PHE A 47 -8.46 -9.33 3.81
C PHE A 47 -8.17 -8.29 4.92
N VAL A 48 -9.13 -8.05 5.82
CA VAL A 48 -8.96 -7.16 6.98
C VAL A 48 -7.85 -7.66 7.92
N GLN A 49 -7.69 -8.98 8.09
CA GLN A 49 -6.59 -9.55 8.89
C GLN A 49 -5.22 -9.30 8.25
N ILE A 50 -5.12 -9.40 6.92
CA ILE A 50 -3.89 -9.14 6.16
C ILE A 50 -3.48 -7.66 6.26
N ILE A 51 -4.45 -6.73 6.18
CA ILE A 51 -4.19 -5.30 6.35
C ILE A 51 -3.73 -5.01 7.78
N ARG A 52 -4.41 -5.55 8.81
CA ARG A 52 -3.98 -5.37 10.21
C ARG A 52 -2.60 -5.93 10.48
N ALA A 53 -2.22 -7.05 9.86
CA ALA A 53 -0.89 -7.63 9.99
C ALA A 53 0.22 -6.73 9.41
N ARG A 54 -0.04 -6.01 8.31
CA ARG A 54 0.90 -5.01 7.78
C ARG A 54 0.96 -3.74 8.63
N LEU A 55 -0.16 -3.31 9.20
CA LEU A 55 -0.21 -2.13 10.07
C LEU A 55 0.49 -2.37 11.43
N LYS A 56 0.46 -3.60 11.95
CA LYS A 56 1.13 -3.95 13.21
C LYS A 56 2.66 -3.93 13.08
N ARG A 57 3.22 -4.40 11.95
CA ARG A 57 4.67 -4.28 11.67
C ARG A 57 5.14 -2.83 11.58
N SER A 58 4.32 -1.94 11.02
CA SER A 58 4.65 -0.51 10.93
C SER A 58 4.57 0.23 12.28
N LYS A 59 3.90 -0.35 13.29
CA LYS A 59 3.73 0.24 14.62
C LYS A 59 4.75 -0.28 15.64
N GLU A 60 5.39 -1.41 15.36
CA GLU A 60 6.47 -2.01 16.15
C GLU A 60 7.84 -1.36 15.87
N GLU A 61 8.03 -0.66 14.74
CA GLU A 61 9.27 0.07 14.44
C GLU A 61 9.37 1.47 15.09
N VAL A 62 8.30 1.99 15.71
CA VAL A 62 8.25 3.41 16.15
C VAL A 62 7.97 3.59 17.65
N GLY A 63 8.07 2.56 18.48
CA GLY A 63 7.89 2.80 19.91
C GLY A 63 8.24 1.66 20.84
N GLU A 64 9.52 1.57 21.23
CA GLU A 64 9.89 1.30 22.61
C GLU A 64 11.35 1.70 22.88
N GLU A 65 11.50 2.70 23.75
CA GLU A 65 12.75 3.24 24.27
C GLU A 65 13.02 2.62 25.65
N SER A 66 14.18 2.01 25.86
CA SER A 66 14.85 1.95 27.19
C SER A 66 16.34 1.55 27.05
N GLN A 67 17.21 2.48 27.46
CA GLN A 67 18.69 2.52 27.52
C GLN A 67 19.35 1.43 28.43
N PRO A 68 20.71 1.40 28.62
CA PRO A 68 21.83 1.55 27.66
C PRO A 68 22.96 0.50 27.90
N THR A 69 23.78 0.17 26.89
CA THR A 69 25.16 -0.31 27.12
C THR A 69 26.07 0.06 25.95
N TYR A 70 27.09 0.85 26.26
CA TYR A 70 28.16 1.33 25.37
C TYR A 70 29.04 0.20 24.83
N ARG A 71 29.30 0.17 23.51
CA ARG A 71 30.68 0.01 22.98
C ARG A 71 30.81 0.53 21.54
N SER A 72 31.80 1.40 21.39
CA SER A 72 32.34 2.04 20.18
C SER A 72 32.82 1.00 19.13
N THR A 73 33.03 1.28 17.85
CA THR A 73 33.77 2.40 17.25
C THR A 73 33.66 2.27 15.72
N HIS A 74 33.08 3.25 15.02
CA HIS A 74 33.63 3.71 13.73
C HIS A 74 33.01 5.07 13.38
N ARG A 75 33.82 6.12 13.57
CA ARG A 75 33.59 7.43 12.96
C ARG A 75 33.60 7.25 11.45
N SER A 76 32.54 7.71 10.80
CA SER A 76 32.64 8.38 9.51
C SER A 76 31.66 9.52 9.59
N ASP A 77 32.20 10.71 9.85
CA ASP A 77 31.48 11.97 9.84
C ASP A 77 30.75 12.12 8.51
N ARG A 78 29.42 12.00 8.54
CA ARG A 78 28.55 12.61 7.53
C ARG A 78 27.73 13.64 8.26
N GLU A 79 28.16 14.89 8.10
CA GLU A 79 27.40 16.08 8.42
C GLU A 79 25.93 15.87 8.03
N VAL A 80 25.07 15.89 9.04
CA VAL A 80 23.64 16.07 8.89
C VAL A 80 23.46 17.47 8.32
N ARG A 81 23.49 17.59 7.00
CA ARG A 81 22.99 18.78 6.32
C ARG A 81 21.49 18.82 6.57
N LYS A 82 21.13 19.67 7.54
CA LYS A 82 19.85 20.35 7.70
C LYS A 82 19.05 20.31 6.39
N SER A 83 17.91 19.64 6.46
CA SER A 83 16.79 19.82 5.53
C SER A 83 16.54 21.31 5.34
N LYS A 84 17.06 21.84 4.22
CA LYS A 84 16.50 23.06 3.63
C LYS A 84 15.23 22.62 2.94
N GLU A 85 14.08 23.12 3.39
CA GLU A 85 12.93 23.26 2.50
C GLU A 85 13.42 24.00 1.24
N PRO A 86 13.23 23.45 0.03
CA PRO A 86 13.56 24.16 -1.18
C PRO A 86 12.46 25.19 -1.43
N GLU A 87 12.64 26.40 -0.90
CA GLU A 87 11.75 27.53 -1.14
C GLU A 87 11.87 28.07 -2.59
N ASN A 88 12.65 27.42 -3.46
CA ASN A 88 12.74 27.66 -4.91
C ASN A 88 13.27 26.39 -5.62
N ALA A 89 12.47 25.33 -5.72
CA ALA A 89 12.79 24.23 -6.63
C ALA A 89 12.71 24.74 -8.08
N SER A 90 13.72 24.47 -8.90
CA SER A 90 13.63 24.78 -10.34
C SER A 90 12.50 23.97 -10.97
N GLU A 91 11.94 24.47 -12.08
CA GLU A 91 10.89 23.76 -12.82
C GLU A 91 11.32 22.32 -13.18
N ASP A 92 12.59 22.14 -13.55
CA ASP A 92 13.22 20.84 -13.80
C ASP A 92 13.21 19.91 -12.57
N GLU A 93 13.44 20.45 -11.37
CA GLU A 93 13.43 19.66 -10.14
C GLU A 93 12.01 19.21 -9.80
N PHE A 94 11.01 20.08 -10.00
CA PHE A 94 9.61 19.72 -9.82
C PHE A 94 9.17 18.63 -10.80
N GLU A 95 9.54 18.74 -12.08
CA GLU A 95 9.27 17.72 -13.08
C GLU A 95 9.92 16.39 -12.74
N LEU A 96 11.14 16.42 -12.20
CA LEU A 96 11.85 15.22 -11.76
C LEU A 96 11.13 14.55 -10.57
N TYR A 97 10.72 15.32 -9.57
CA TYR A 97 9.93 14.78 -8.45
C TYR A 97 8.60 14.19 -8.92
N LYS A 98 7.93 14.83 -9.89
CA LYS A 98 6.72 14.29 -10.51
C LYS A 98 6.97 12.97 -11.22
N ALA A 99 8.09 12.84 -11.94
CA ALA A 99 8.48 11.59 -12.60
C ALA A 99 8.75 10.46 -11.58
N PHE A 100 9.46 10.75 -10.49
CA PHE A 100 9.63 9.79 -9.38
C PHE A 100 8.29 9.36 -8.78
N SER A 101 7.38 10.31 -8.56
CA SER A 101 6.04 10.04 -8.03
C SER A 101 5.23 9.14 -8.95
N LEU A 102 5.27 9.39 -10.27
CA LEU A 102 4.55 8.59 -11.27
C LEU A 102 5.01 7.12 -11.28
N LEU A 103 6.30 6.89 -10.99
CA LEU A 103 6.91 5.56 -10.87
C LEU A 103 6.73 4.93 -9.47
N ASN A 104 6.00 5.58 -8.55
CA ASN A 104 5.95 5.20 -7.13
C ASN A 104 7.35 4.98 -6.52
N ALA A 105 8.28 5.86 -6.89
CA ALA A 105 9.67 5.83 -6.49
C ALA A 105 10.04 7.08 -5.68
N THR A 106 11.22 7.05 -5.05
CA THR A 106 11.78 8.22 -4.35
C THR A 106 13.22 8.46 -4.83
N PRO A 107 13.73 9.70 -4.80
CA PRO A 107 15.09 10.03 -5.26
C PRO A 107 16.22 9.31 -4.51
N ASN A 108 15.92 8.73 -3.35
CA ASN A 108 16.86 7.95 -2.53
C ASN A 108 16.99 6.49 -2.99
N MET A 109 16.10 6.03 -3.88
CA MET A 109 16.18 4.68 -4.44
C MET A 109 17.37 4.57 -5.40
N THR A 110 17.87 3.35 -5.60
CA THR A 110 18.86 3.05 -6.63
C THR A 110 18.21 2.95 -8.00
N TYR A 111 18.98 3.18 -9.08
CA TYR A 111 18.50 3.00 -10.45
C TYR A 111 17.83 1.63 -10.66
N THR A 112 18.45 0.55 -10.18
CA THR A 112 17.89 -0.81 -10.28
C THR A 112 16.51 -0.95 -9.64
N GLN A 113 16.31 -0.34 -8.46
CA GLN A 113 15.01 -0.37 -7.78
C GLN A 113 13.95 0.41 -8.56
N VAL A 114 14.31 1.56 -9.14
CA VAL A 114 13.41 2.34 -9.99
C VAL A 114 13.04 1.57 -11.26
N SER A 115 14.01 0.93 -11.91
CA SER A 115 13.75 0.11 -13.11
C SER A 115 12.81 -1.05 -12.79
N GLN A 116 12.97 -1.71 -11.64
CA GLN A 116 12.03 -2.74 -11.19
C GLN A 116 10.61 -2.20 -11.02
N ARG A 117 10.46 -1.02 -10.38
CA ARG A 117 9.15 -0.35 -10.24
C ARG A 117 8.50 -0.04 -11.58
N TYR A 118 9.27 0.46 -12.54
CA TYR A 118 8.80 0.73 -13.89
C TYR A 118 8.21 -0.53 -14.53
N TYR A 119 8.95 -1.65 -14.55
CA TYR A 119 8.46 -2.90 -15.14
C TYR A 119 7.24 -3.49 -14.40
N GLU A 120 7.19 -3.35 -13.08
CA GLU A 120 6.00 -3.73 -12.30
C GLU A 120 4.76 -2.92 -12.71
N LEU A 121 4.90 -1.61 -12.92
CA LEU A 121 3.81 -0.72 -13.30
C LEU A 121 3.35 -0.97 -14.74
N VAL A 122 4.29 -1.16 -15.67
CA VAL A 122 3.99 -1.57 -17.06
C VAL A 122 3.16 -2.86 -17.04
N LYS A 123 3.63 -3.90 -16.33
CA LYS A 123 2.92 -5.18 -16.23
C LYS A 123 1.51 -5.00 -15.65
N LYS A 124 1.36 -4.18 -14.60
CA LYS A 124 0.04 -3.89 -14.00
C LYS A 124 -0.89 -3.26 -15.02
N ILE A 125 -0.45 -2.22 -15.73
CA ILE A 125 -1.29 -1.53 -16.72
C ILE A 125 -1.65 -2.44 -17.88
N THR A 126 -0.72 -3.25 -18.37
CA THR A 126 -1.01 -4.24 -19.41
C THR A 126 -2.07 -5.25 -18.98
N GLN A 127 -2.14 -5.60 -17.69
CA GLN A 127 -3.13 -6.52 -17.13
C GLN A 127 -4.47 -5.86 -16.79
N LEU A 128 -4.56 -4.54 -16.78
CA LEU A 128 -5.83 -3.86 -16.53
C LEU A 128 -6.78 -4.07 -17.72
N ASN A 129 -8.05 -4.30 -17.40
CA ASN A 129 -9.13 -4.32 -18.39
C ASN A 129 -9.62 -2.88 -18.61
N ILE A 130 -8.82 -2.11 -19.35
CA ILE A 130 -9.10 -0.73 -19.75
C ILE A 130 -9.08 -0.62 -21.28
N ASP A 131 -9.59 0.50 -21.78
CA ASP A 131 -9.52 0.82 -23.20
C ASP A 131 -8.06 0.90 -23.70
N GLU A 132 -7.84 0.54 -24.96
CA GLU A 132 -6.50 0.47 -25.55
C GLU A 132 -5.85 1.85 -25.67
N GLU A 133 -6.63 2.90 -25.95
CA GLU A 133 -6.14 4.27 -26.02
C GLU A 133 -5.72 4.76 -24.63
N GLU A 134 -6.51 4.44 -23.60
CA GLU A 134 -6.17 4.76 -22.21
C GLU A 134 -4.93 3.99 -21.74
N ARG A 135 -4.79 2.71 -22.13
CA ARG A 135 -3.62 1.87 -21.84
C ARG A 135 -2.36 2.48 -22.45
N SER A 136 -2.42 2.81 -23.73
CA SER A 136 -1.31 3.42 -24.47
C SER A 136 -0.88 4.75 -23.84
N ARG A 137 -1.84 5.62 -23.50
CA ARG A 137 -1.56 6.89 -22.81
C ARG A 137 -0.82 6.68 -21.48
N LYS A 138 -1.29 5.77 -20.63
CA LYS A 138 -0.66 5.50 -19.32
C LYS A 138 0.73 4.89 -19.46
N LEU A 139 0.94 4.01 -20.43
CA LEU A 139 2.25 3.42 -20.70
C LEU A 139 3.25 4.47 -21.20
N LYS A 140 2.80 5.37 -22.08
CA LYS A 140 3.62 6.49 -22.56
C LYS A 140 4.01 7.45 -21.45
N GLU A 141 3.06 7.83 -20.58
CA GLU A 141 3.36 8.66 -19.41
C GLU A 141 4.41 8.02 -18.48
N LEU A 142 4.35 6.70 -18.29
CA LEU A 142 5.34 5.96 -17.51
C LEU A 142 6.71 5.89 -18.17
N GLU A 143 6.75 5.73 -19.49
CA GLU A 143 7.99 5.73 -20.26
C GLU A 143 8.69 7.08 -20.19
N GLU A 144 7.97 8.18 -20.40
CA GLU A 144 8.50 9.54 -20.28
C GLU A 144 9.03 9.83 -18.87
N ALA A 145 8.31 9.37 -17.83
CA ALA A 145 8.78 9.50 -16.44
C ALA A 145 10.05 8.67 -16.19
N PHE A 146 10.12 7.45 -16.73
CA PHE A 146 11.29 6.60 -16.59
C PHE A 146 12.51 7.15 -17.33
N GLU A 147 12.32 7.77 -18.49
CA GLU A 147 13.40 8.44 -19.23
C GLU A 147 13.97 9.61 -18.43
N LYS A 148 13.12 10.50 -17.89
CA LYS A 148 13.55 11.62 -17.05
C LYS A 148 14.35 11.16 -15.84
N VAL A 149 13.85 10.13 -15.15
CA VAL A 149 14.55 9.58 -13.98
C VAL A 149 15.84 8.86 -14.38
N SER A 150 15.87 8.16 -15.51
CA SER A 150 17.09 7.52 -16.03
C SER A 150 18.17 8.55 -16.35
N LYS A 151 17.79 9.67 -16.98
CA LYS A 151 18.71 10.79 -17.24
C LYS A 151 19.30 11.35 -15.95
N TYR A 152 18.49 11.53 -14.91
CA TYR A 152 18.96 11.97 -13.59
C TYR A 152 20.03 11.03 -13.00
N TYR A 153 19.86 9.72 -13.11
CA TYR A 153 20.88 8.78 -12.62
C TYR A 153 22.16 8.80 -13.47
N SER A 154 22.04 9.00 -14.79
CA SER A 154 23.19 9.12 -15.70
C SER A 154 24.02 10.38 -15.45
N GLU A 155 23.40 11.49 -15.06
CA GLU A 155 24.10 12.74 -14.72
C GLU A 155 24.75 12.71 -13.32
N ARG A 156 24.38 11.74 -12.48
CA ARG A 156 24.86 11.59 -11.10
C ARG A 156 26.00 10.57 -10.94
N MET A 157 26.25 9.75 -11.97
CA MET A 157 27.38 8.82 -12.07
C MET A 157 28.56 9.48 -12.77
#